data_AF-A0A314L8I3-F1
#
_entry.id   AF-A0A314L8I3-F1
#
_cell.length_a   1.000
_cell.length_b   1.000
_cell.length_c   1.000
_cell.angle_alpha   90.00
_cell.angle_beta   90.00
_cell.angle_gamma   90.00
#
_symmetry.space_group_name_H-M   'P 1'
#
loop_
_entity.id
_entity.type
_entity.pdbx_description
1 polymer ?
#
loop_
_entity_poly.entity_id
_entity_poly.type
_entity_poly.pdbx_seq_one_letter_code
_entity_poly.pdbx_strand_id
1 'polypeptide(L)'
;MASFFTLTVLSILLFFSISSVGARHHQRNSPESSMTPSIAAKIRGACKASRDPPTCESVLMDSSHLPSELTTPLIIQSAVKVVSQNNAEAIDMVKAIMDASAGNQNLTDLVRIGIEVLGYADNRVGLTAQALTRGKIKDARAWMSAVMIYQYDCWSVAKRVNETLQVDKTVSFLNSLIGYSSNALGMLVNYDIYGDDTGSWATPKTERDGFWEGSGLDGPCHDVKGGVPSGLKPDVTVCKQGGCDYKIVQEAVNAAPDNGLTRKFVIWIKAGLYDEIVRVPFEKKNVVFLGDGMGKTVITGSLSAGINGINTYETATVGVSGDGFMASGITFQNTAGPNANQAVAFRSNSDLSIIENCEFIGNQDTIYAHTLRQYYKSCRIQGNVDFIFGNSAAFFQDCDILIAPRQLHPEEGETNPVTAHGRIDPAQSTGFVFQNCLINGTDKYMALYYKNPEVHKNFLGRPWKEYSRTVFIQCTLEALVSADGWLPWNGDFALSTLYYGEYRNTGAGANTTGRVPWSSQIPGEHVNSYSVQNFIQGDQWISTSS
;
A
#
# COMPACT_ATOMS: atom_id res chain seq x y z
N MET A 1 24.27 30.03 52.23
CA MET A 1 23.27 30.39 53.24
C MET A 1 21.94 29.76 52.85
N ALA A 2 21.64 28.59 53.46
CA ALA A 2 20.39 28.25 54.18
C ALA A 2 19.24 27.79 53.24
N SER A 3 19.03 26.49 53.02
CA SER A 3 18.30 25.48 53.85
C SER A 3 16.85 25.86 54.17
N PHE A 4 15.86 25.06 53.76
CA PHE A 4 15.25 24.00 54.61
C PHE A 4 14.14 23.18 53.90
N PHE A 5 14.15 21.89 54.23
CA PHE A 5 13.15 20.83 54.01
C PHE A 5 11.81 21.08 54.74
N THR A 6 10.70 20.47 54.28
CA THR A 6 9.85 19.56 55.12
C THR A 6 8.78 18.79 54.34
N LEU A 7 8.70 17.48 54.63
CA LEU A 7 7.62 16.51 54.34
C LEU A 7 6.33 16.80 55.14
N THR A 8 5.18 16.25 54.71
CA THR A 8 4.30 15.23 55.38
C THR A 8 2.85 15.28 54.86
N VAL A 9 2.29 14.20 54.29
CA VAL A 9 1.52 13.05 54.84
C VAL A 9 -0.01 13.28 55.00
N LEU A 10 -0.74 12.36 54.35
CA LEU A 10 -2.14 11.90 54.42
C LEU A 10 -2.90 12.02 55.77
N SER A 11 -4.23 12.23 55.70
CA SER A 11 -5.33 11.48 56.39
C SER A 11 -6.69 12.20 56.17
N ILE A 12 -7.71 11.63 55.52
CA ILE A 12 -8.72 10.62 55.91
C ILE A 12 -9.93 11.17 56.71
N LEU A 13 -11.10 11.10 56.04
CA LEU A 13 -12.51 10.91 56.49
C LEU A 13 -13.19 11.95 57.41
N LEU A 14 -14.44 12.33 57.07
CA LEU A 14 -15.70 11.89 57.73
C LEU A 14 -16.96 12.66 57.24
N PHE A 15 -18.01 11.89 56.96
CA PHE A 15 -19.47 12.12 56.99
C PHE A 15 -20.11 13.44 56.50
N PHE A 16 -21.12 13.31 55.62
CA PHE A 16 -22.51 13.70 55.94
C PHE A 16 -23.54 12.95 55.08
N SER A 17 -24.64 12.60 55.73
CA SER A 17 -25.76 11.79 55.26
C SER A 17 -26.99 12.64 54.90
N ILE A 18 -27.65 12.24 53.81
CA ILE A 18 -29.10 12.28 53.48
C ILE A 18 -29.77 13.65 53.25
N SER A 19 -30.32 13.83 52.05
CA SER A 19 -31.75 14.14 51.82
C SER A 19 -32.15 13.87 50.36
N SER A 20 -33.19 13.05 50.21
CA SER A 20 -33.82 12.62 48.96
C SER A 20 -35.04 13.49 48.63
N VAL A 21 -35.20 13.92 47.38
CA VAL A 21 -36.51 14.15 46.76
C VAL A 21 -36.43 13.70 45.30
N GLY A 22 -37.29 12.76 44.93
CA GLY A 22 -37.33 12.16 43.60
C GLY A 22 -38.14 12.98 42.59
N ALA A 23 -37.70 12.92 41.34
CA ALA A 23 -38.54 13.16 40.17
C ALA A 23 -38.31 11.99 39.19
N ARG A 24 -39.41 11.32 38.83
CA ARG A 24 -39.45 10.12 38.00
C ARG A 24 -38.97 10.45 36.58
N HIS A 25 -37.91 9.77 36.13
CA HIS A 25 -37.64 9.58 34.70
C HIS A 25 -37.86 8.10 34.37
N HIS A 26 -38.76 7.84 33.41
CA HIS A 26 -38.98 6.52 32.84
C HIS A 26 -37.68 5.98 32.22
N GLN A 27 -37.00 5.09 32.94
CA GLN A 27 -36.01 4.20 32.34
C GLN A 27 -36.76 3.21 31.43
N ARG A 28 -36.54 3.32 30.12
CA ARG A 28 -36.67 2.18 29.22
C ARG A 28 -35.55 1.21 29.59
N ASN A 29 -35.90 0.12 30.25
CA ASN A 29 -35.03 -1.03 30.42
C ASN A 29 -34.75 -1.64 29.04
N SER A 30 -33.57 -1.40 28.49
CA SER A 30 -32.96 -2.30 27.52
C SER A 30 -32.38 -3.50 28.31
N PRO A 31 -32.50 -4.75 27.84
CA PRO A 31 -31.90 -5.87 28.54
C PRO A 31 -30.37 -5.79 28.43
N GLU A 32 -29.67 -5.71 29.55
CA GLU A 32 -28.23 -6.04 29.59
C GLU A 32 -28.07 -7.51 29.18
N SER A 33 -27.51 -7.72 27.99
CA SER A 33 -27.06 -9.02 27.52
C SER A 33 -25.89 -9.48 28.39
N SER A 34 -26.14 -10.32 29.40
CA SER A 34 -25.08 -10.94 30.19
C SER A 34 -24.30 -11.95 29.34
N MET A 35 -23.17 -11.50 28.79
CA MET A 35 -22.25 -12.35 28.02
C MET A 35 -21.71 -13.48 28.91
N THR A 36 -21.71 -14.72 28.43
CA THR A 36 -21.20 -15.85 29.21
C THR A 36 -19.67 -15.74 29.39
N PRO A 37 -19.11 -16.16 30.54
CA PRO A 37 -17.66 -16.13 30.78
C PRO A 37 -16.80 -16.84 29.71
N SER A 38 -17.39 -17.83 29.02
CA SER A 38 -16.77 -18.59 27.92
C SER A 38 -16.55 -17.74 26.67
N ILE A 39 -17.53 -16.89 26.30
CA ILE A 39 -17.43 -16.00 25.13
C ILE A 39 -16.35 -14.94 25.36
N ALA A 40 -16.33 -14.33 26.55
CA ALA A 40 -15.31 -13.33 26.90
C ALA A 40 -13.90 -13.90 26.84
N ALA A 41 -13.69 -15.15 27.27
CA ALA A 41 -12.39 -15.81 27.18
C ALA A 41 -11.92 -16.03 25.72
N LYS A 42 -12.83 -16.39 24.81
CA LYS A 42 -12.51 -16.55 23.39
C LYS A 42 -12.14 -15.24 22.71
N ILE A 43 -12.87 -14.15 23.00
CA ILE A 43 -12.55 -12.81 22.49
C ILE A 43 -11.17 -12.38 23.00
N ARG A 44 -10.90 -12.57 24.29
CA ARG A 44 -9.56 -12.32 24.87
C ARG A 44 -8.46 -13.10 24.15
N GLY A 45 -8.70 -14.38 23.88
CA GLY A 45 -7.78 -15.21 23.10
C GLY A 45 -7.51 -14.63 21.72
N ALA A 46 -8.56 -14.26 20.98
CA ALA A 46 -8.43 -13.67 19.65
C ALA A 46 -7.75 -12.28 19.67
N CYS A 47 -8.05 -11.44 20.65
CA CYS A 47 -7.49 -10.09 20.77
C CYS A 47 -6.00 -10.07 21.14
N LYS A 48 -5.37 -11.21 21.48
CA LYS A 48 -3.90 -11.31 21.53
C LYS A 48 -3.24 -11.01 20.19
N ALA A 49 -3.97 -11.19 19.08
CA ALA A 49 -3.51 -10.82 17.75
C ALA A 49 -3.45 -9.30 17.52
N SER A 50 -4.03 -8.50 18.42
CA SER A 50 -4.04 -7.05 18.33
C SER A 50 -2.71 -6.43 18.79
N ARG A 51 -2.42 -5.24 18.27
CA ARG A 51 -1.39 -4.34 18.84
C ARG A 51 -1.91 -3.57 20.06
N ASP A 52 -3.23 -3.53 20.23
CA ASP A 52 -3.95 -2.98 21.39
C ASP A 52 -5.06 -3.96 21.83
N PRO A 53 -4.71 -5.00 22.61
CA PRO A 53 -5.69 -5.98 23.08
C PRO A 53 -6.85 -5.39 23.90
N PRO A 54 -6.63 -4.43 24.84
CA PRO A 54 -7.72 -3.81 25.58
C PRO A 54 -8.76 -3.14 24.69
N THR A 55 -8.35 -2.35 23.69
CA THR A 55 -9.30 -1.71 22.76
C THR A 55 -10.01 -2.75 21.90
N CYS A 56 -9.30 -3.78 21.43
CA CYS A 56 -9.89 -4.88 20.68
C CYS A 56 -11.00 -5.59 21.47
N GLU A 57 -10.74 -5.91 22.74
CA GLU A 57 -11.70 -6.57 23.62
C GLU A 57 -12.92 -5.68 23.84
N SER A 58 -12.71 -4.42 24.21
CA SER A 58 -13.79 -3.45 24.46
C SER A 58 -14.75 -3.36 23.27
N VAL A 59 -14.21 -3.21 22.06
CA VAL A 59 -15.01 -3.01 20.85
C VAL A 59 -15.75 -4.28 20.44
N LEU A 60 -15.14 -5.45 20.57
CA LEU A 60 -15.79 -6.72 20.24
C LEU A 60 -16.83 -7.14 21.28
N MET A 61 -16.63 -6.81 22.56
CA MET A 61 -17.62 -7.08 23.61
C MET A 61 -18.86 -6.17 23.51
N ASP A 62 -18.73 -4.96 22.97
CA ASP A 62 -19.84 -4.04 22.72
C ASP A 62 -20.64 -4.37 21.44
N SER A 63 -20.08 -5.22 20.56
CA SER A 63 -20.78 -5.66 19.35
C SER A 63 -22.03 -6.48 19.71
N SER A 64 -23.19 -5.88 19.55
CA SER A 64 -24.47 -6.47 19.97
C SER A 64 -24.77 -7.74 19.16
N HIS A 65 -25.21 -8.79 19.86
CA HIS A 65 -25.59 -10.11 19.33
C HIS A 65 -24.45 -11.05 18.92
N LEU A 66 -23.52 -11.33 19.84
CA LEU A 66 -22.65 -12.49 19.70
C LEU A 66 -23.46 -13.79 19.93
N PRO A 67 -23.39 -14.78 19.03
CA PRO A 67 -24.06 -16.07 19.22
C PRO A 67 -23.56 -16.81 20.48
N SER A 68 -24.41 -17.69 21.03
CA SER A 68 -24.06 -18.51 22.20
C SER A 68 -22.86 -19.42 21.97
N GLU A 69 -22.63 -19.82 20.71
CA GLU A 69 -21.41 -20.50 20.27
C GLU A 69 -20.63 -19.61 19.30
N LEU A 70 -19.55 -19.02 19.80
CA LEU A 70 -18.66 -18.17 19.00
C LEU A 70 -17.46 -18.99 18.51
N THR A 71 -17.37 -19.18 17.19
CA THR A 71 -16.19 -19.76 16.53
C THR A 71 -15.18 -18.67 16.19
N THR A 72 -13.92 -19.04 15.96
CA THR A 72 -12.86 -18.07 15.61
C THR A 72 -13.20 -17.27 14.35
N PRO A 73 -13.67 -17.88 13.24
CA PRO A 73 -14.10 -17.12 12.07
C PRO A 73 -15.24 -16.14 12.34
N LEU A 74 -16.13 -16.43 13.30
CA LEU A 74 -17.19 -15.51 13.70
C LEU A 74 -16.64 -14.31 14.48
N ILE A 75 -15.62 -14.50 15.33
CA ILE A 75 -14.93 -13.39 16.00
C ILE A 75 -14.28 -12.46 14.97
N ILE A 76 -13.58 -13.04 13.98
CA ILE A 76 -12.95 -12.27 12.91
C ILE A 76 -14.02 -11.55 12.08
N GLN A 77 -15.14 -12.20 11.75
CA GLN A 77 -16.26 -11.56 11.06
C GLN A 77 -16.82 -10.38 11.86
N SER A 78 -16.93 -10.48 13.19
CA SER A 78 -17.32 -9.36 14.04
C SER A 78 -16.32 -8.21 13.98
N ALA A 79 -15.00 -8.49 13.99
CA ALA A 79 -13.98 -7.46 13.83
C ALA A 79 -14.06 -6.77 12.45
N VAL A 80 -14.24 -7.55 11.38
CA VAL A 80 -14.44 -7.01 10.01
C VAL A 80 -15.73 -6.18 9.94
N LYS A 81 -16.80 -6.58 10.63
CA LYS A 81 -18.06 -5.82 10.71
C LYS A 81 -17.88 -4.49 11.44
N VAL A 82 -17.13 -4.47 12.54
CA VAL A 82 -16.76 -3.23 13.24
C VAL A 82 -16.06 -2.27 12.27
N VAL A 83 -15.09 -2.76 11.50
CA VAL A 83 -14.40 -1.96 10.48
C VAL A 83 -15.39 -1.42 9.44
N SER A 84 -16.29 -2.25 8.93
CA SER A 84 -17.32 -1.83 7.96
C SER A 84 -18.21 -0.70 8.51
N GLN A 85 -18.73 -0.86 9.73
CA GLN A 85 -19.62 0.12 10.35
C GLN A 85 -18.91 1.46 10.57
N ASN A 86 -17.69 1.42 11.12
CA ASN A 86 -16.91 2.62 11.36
C ASN A 86 -16.41 3.25 10.04
N ASN A 87 -16.16 2.46 8.99
CA ASN A 87 -15.81 3.01 7.67
C ASN A 87 -16.99 3.78 7.05
N ALA A 88 -18.23 3.29 7.21
CA ALA A 88 -19.42 4.02 6.80
C ALA A 88 -19.57 5.34 7.57
N GLU A 89 -19.34 5.33 8.89
CA GLU A 89 -19.34 6.56 9.70
C GLU A 89 -18.23 7.54 9.28
N ALA A 90 -17.01 7.05 8.98
CA ALA A 90 -15.93 7.89 8.46
C ALA A 90 -16.34 8.60 7.16
N ILE A 91 -17.00 7.89 6.24
CA ILE A 91 -17.52 8.47 5.00
C ILE A 91 -18.49 9.61 5.31
N ASP A 92 -19.42 9.41 6.24
CA ASP A 92 -20.40 10.43 6.63
C ASP A 92 -19.74 11.64 7.32
N MET A 93 -18.74 11.41 8.17
CA MET A 93 -17.96 12.49 8.79
C MET A 93 -17.19 13.33 7.75
N VAL A 94 -16.60 12.68 6.74
CA VAL A 94 -15.88 13.37 5.65
C VAL A 94 -16.85 14.14 4.75
N LYS A 95 -18.02 13.58 4.43
CA LYS A 95 -19.09 14.30 3.72
C LYS A 95 -19.57 15.53 4.50
N ALA A 96 -19.74 15.41 5.82
CA ALA A 96 -20.13 16.54 6.64
C ALA A 96 -19.08 17.66 6.66
N ILE A 97 -17.78 17.33 6.52
CA ILE A 97 -16.73 18.34 6.33
C ILE A 97 -16.90 19.03 4.97
N MET A 98 -17.24 18.28 3.91
CA MET A 98 -17.51 18.84 2.58
C MET A 98 -18.57 19.94 2.62
N ASP A 99 -19.71 19.60 3.21
CA ASP A 99 -20.89 20.47 3.23
C ASP A 99 -20.61 21.74 4.04
N ALA A 100 -19.83 21.61 5.12
CA ALA A 100 -19.42 22.74 5.95
C ALA A 100 -18.33 23.63 5.31
N SER A 101 -17.62 23.11 4.30
CA SER A 101 -16.44 23.76 3.71
C SER A 101 -16.68 24.37 2.33
N ALA A 102 -17.94 24.57 1.93
CA ALA A 102 -18.32 25.14 0.64
C ALA A 102 -17.58 26.48 0.37
N GLY A 103 -16.54 26.44 -0.46
CA GLY A 103 -15.69 27.58 -0.81
C GLY A 103 -14.20 27.46 -0.42
N ASN A 104 -13.78 26.44 0.33
CA ASN A 104 -12.36 26.16 0.59
C ASN A 104 -11.87 25.04 -0.33
N GLN A 105 -11.02 25.40 -1.30
CA GLN A 105 -10.50 24.47 -2.30
C GLN A 105 -9.69 23.32 -1.68
N ASN A 106 -8.85 23.61 -0.67
CA ASN A 106 -8.02 22.61 0.00
C ASN A 106 -8.89 21.57 0.75
N LEU A 107 -9.98 22.01 1.38
CA LEU A 107 -10.96 21.11 2.02
C LEU A 107 -11.76 20.33 0.98
N THR A 108 -12.04 20.91 -0.18
CA THR A 108 -12.72 20.23 -1.29
C THR A 108 -11.87 19.09 -1.84
N ASP A 109 -10.57 19.30 -2.04
CA ASP A 109 -9.66 18.28 -2.54
C ASP A 109 -9.38 17.17 -1.51
N LEU A 110 -9.28 17.52 -0.22
CA LEU A 110 -9.28 16.54 0.89
C LEU A 110 -10.46 15.59 0.78
N VAL A 111 -11.66 16.16 0.73
CA VAL A 111 -12.88 15.40 0.88
C VAL A 111 -13.09 14.52 -0.33
N ARG A 112 -12.84 14.99 -1.55
CA ARG A 112 -13.03 14.21 -2.77
C ARG A 112 -12.20 12.93 -2.73
N ILE A 113 -10.91 13.04 -2.41
CA ILE A 113 -10.01 11.88 -2.33
C ILE A 113 -10.38 11.02 -1.13
N GLY A 114 -10.67 11.62 0.02
CA GLY A 114 -11.10 10.91 1.22
C GLY A 114 -12.33 10.03 0.97
N ILE A 115 -13.36 10.56 0.32
CA ILE A 115 -14.57 9.80 -0.04
C ILE A 115 -14.23 8.68 -1.04
N GLU A 116 -13.41 8.98 -2.04
CA GLU A 116 -13.00 7.99 -3.06
C GLU A 116 -12.29 6.79 -2.40
N VAL A 117 -11.24 7.05 -1.61
CA VAL A 117 -10.46 5.97 -0.97
C VAL A 117 -11.28 5.24 0.09
N LEU A 118 -12.11 5.93 0.88
CA LEU A 118 -13.00 5.25 1.83
C LEU A 118 -14.08 4.42 1.13
N GLY A 119 -14.51 4.80 -0.07
CA GLY A 119 -15.37 3.98 -0.92
C GLY A 119 -14.66 2.70 -1.39
N TYR A 120 -13.38 2.79 -1.76
CA TYR A 120 -12.56 1.60 -2.01
C TYR A 120 -12.42 0.73 -0.77
N ALA A 121 -12.19 1.34 0.40
CA ALA A 121 -12.12 0.64 1.67
C ALA A 121 -13.41 -0.14 1.96
N ASP A 122 -14.58 0.48 1.80
CA ASP A 122 -15.88 -0.16 2.02
C ASP A 122 -16.04 -1.42 1.16
N ASN A 123 -15.72 -1.32 -0.14
CA ASN A 123 -15.76 -2.46 -1.04
C ASN A 123 -14.81 -3.58 -0.59
N ARG A 124 -13.56 -3.25 -0.24
CA ARG A 124 -12.54 -4.22 0.20
C ARG A 124 -12.89 -4.88 1.54
N VAL A 125 -13.55 -4.17 2.46
CA VAL A 125 -14.06 -4.76 3.71
C VAL A 125 -15.13 -5.81 3.39
N GLY A 126 -16.06 -5.50 2.47
CA GLY A 126 -17.08 -6.46 2.01
C GLY A 126 -16.47 -7.70 1.36
N LEU A 127 -15.46 -7.52 0.50
CA LEU A 127 -14.72 -8.64 -0.10
C LEU A 127 -13.96 -9.46 0.95
N THR A 128 -13.36 -8.81 1.95
CA THR A 128 -12.69 -9.49 3.07
C THR A 128 -13.64 -10.43 3.81
N ALA A 129 -14.84 -9.98 4.15
CA ALA A 129 -15.85 -10.81 4.80
C ALA A 129 -16.24 -12.03 3.95
N GLN A 130 -16.41 -11.83 2.63
CA GLN A 130 -16.73 -12.92 1.71
C GLN A 130 -15.57 -13.92 1.55
N ALA A 131 -14.33 -13.45 1.44
CA ALA A 131 -13.16 -14.31 1.36
C ALA A 131 -12.99 -15.17 2.62
N LEU A 132 -13.18 -14.57 3.80
CA LEU A 132 -13.11 -15.28 5.07
C LEU A 132 -14.09 -16.46 5.13
N THR A 133 -15.37 -16.24 4.76
CA THR A 133 -16.38 -17.32 4.75
C THR A 133 -16.11 -18.41 3.72
N ARG A 134 -15.35 -18.10 2.65
CA ARG A 134 -14.95 -19.05 1.60
C ARG A 134 -13.59 -19.71 1.85
N GLY A 135 -12.95 -19.44 3.00
CA GLY A 135 -11.61 -19.95 3.33
C GLY A 135 -10.48 -19.33 2.49
N LYS A 136 -10.71 -18.20 1.82
CA LYS A 136 -9.72 -17.47 1.01
C LYS A 136 -8.94 -16.48 1.88
N ILE A 137 -8.27 -16.99 2.91
CA ILE A 137 -7.69 -16.14 3.98
C ILE A 137 -6.60 -15.19 3.45
N LYS A 138 -5.76 -15.63 2.50
CA LYS A 138 -4.76 -14.75 1.87
C LYS A 138 -5.37 -13.58 1.11
N ASP A 139 -6.49 -13.78 0.40
CA ASP A 139 -7.23 -12.68 -0.25
C ASP A 139 -7.82 -11.73 0.79
N ALA A 140 -8.40 -12.27 1.87
CA ALA A 140 -8.91 -11.46 2.98
C ALA A 140 -7.80 -10.59 3.61
N ARG A 141 -6.60 -11.15 3.80
CA ARG A 141 -5.42 -10.41 4.31
C ARG A 141 -4.97 -9.32 3.34
N ALA A 142 -4.90 -9.60 2.05
CA ALA A 142 -4.52 -8.63 1.03
C ALA A 142 -5.50 -7.45 0.97
N TRP A 143 -6.81 -7.74 0.96
CA TRP A 143 -7.84 -6.70 0.91
C TRP A 143 -7.91 -5.89 2.20
N MET A 144 -7.85 -6.52 3.38
CA MET A 144 -7.82 -5.79 4.65
C MET A 144 -6.53 -4.96 4.81
N SER A 145 -5.39 -5.41 4.27
CA SER A 145 -4.17 -4.59 4.20
C SER A 145 -4.40 -3.30 3.40
N ALA A 146 -5.16 -3.36 2.29
CA ALA A 146 -5.49 -2.20 1.48
C ALA A 146 -6.55 -1.28 2.13
N VAL A 147 -7.56 -1.85 2.81
CA VAL A 147 -8.55 -1.10 3.61
C VAL A 147 -7.85 -0.11 4.54
N MET A 148 -6.87 -0.61 5.29
CA MET A 148 -6.13 0.19 6.25
C MET A 148 -5.35 1.33 5.60
N ILE A 149 -4.86 1.13 4.35
CA ILE A 149 -4.16 2.19 3.63
C ILE A 149 -5.09 3.24 3.08
N TYR A 150 -6.24 2.85 2.54
CA TYR A 150 -7.24 3.83 2.13
C TYR A 150 -7.72 4.71 3.31
N GLN A 151 -7.89 4.11 4.49
CA GLN A 151 -8.19 4.86 5.71
C GLN A 151 -7.03 5.78 6.13
N TYR A 152 -5.79 5.29 6.02
CA TYR A 152 -4.58 6.10 6.25
C TYR A 152 -4.46 7.26 5.26
N ASP A 153 -4.79 7.08 3.98
CA ASP A 153 -4.74 8.13 2.97
C ASP A 153 -5.72 9.24 3.32
N CYS A 154 -6.96 8.88 3.64
CA CYS A 154 -7.97 9.83 4.10
C CYS A 154 -7.50 10.58 5.35
N TRP A 155 -6.98 9.86 6.35
CA TRP A 155 -6.40 10.45 7.56
C TRP A 155 -5.23 11.40 7.25
N SER A 156 -4.33 10.99 6.38
CA SER A 156 -3.09 11.71 6.07
C SER A 156 -3.38 13.01 5.32
N VAL A 157 -4.39 13.03 4.44
CA VAL A 157 -4.81 14.28 3.80
C VAL A 157 -5.54 15.15 4.82
N ALA A 158 -6.41 14.56 5.67
CA ALA A 158 -7.20 15.31 6.65
C ALA A 158 -6.34 16.06 7.66
N LYS A 159 -5.24 15.42 8.10
CA LYS A 159 -4.28 16.02 9.02
C LYS A 159 -3.57 17.26 8.45
N ARG A 160 -3.44 17.41 7.12
CA ARG A 160 -2.73 18.53 6.49
C ARG A 160 -3.54 19.83 6.43
N VAL A 161 -4.85 19.75 6.63
CA VAL A 161 -5.79 20.89 6.54
C VAL A 161 -6.47 21.17 7.88
N ASN A 162 -5.79 20.84 8.99
CA ASN A 162 -6.35 20.82 10.33
C ASN A 162 -6.65 22.23 10.90
N GLU A 163 -7.74 22.82 10.43
CA GLU A 163 -8.13 24.20 10.75
C GLU A 163 -9.45 24.28 11.53
N THR A 164 -10.13 23.15 11.79
CA THR A 164 -11.43 23.12 12.47
C THR A 164 -11.58 21.94 13.44
N LEU A 165 -12.38 22.14 14.50
CA LEU A 165 -12.73 21.09 15.47
C LEU A 165 -13.39 19.86 14.82
N GLN A 166 -14.10 20.06 13.71
CA GLN A 166 -14.73 18.96 12.97
C GLN A 166 -13.66 18.09 12.28
N VAL A 167 -12.66 18.71 11.66
CA VAL A 167 -11.52 18.00 11.07
C VAL A 167 -10.73 17.25 12.14
N ASP A 168 -10.45 17.87 13.29
CA ASP A 168 -9.77 17.21 14.43
C ASP A 168 -10.49 15.93 14.89
N LYS A 169 -11.83 16.00 15.02
CA LYS A 169 -12.65 14.85 15.39
C LYS A 169 -12.59 13.75 14.33
N THR A 170 -12.69 14.10 13.05
CA THR A 170 -12.60 13.14 11.95
C THR A 170 -11.22 12.50 11.87
N VAL A 171 -10.14 13.26 12.04
CA VAL A 171 -8.76 12.74 12.10
C VAL A 171 -8.59 11.77 13.25
N SER A 172 -9.12 12.10 14.44
CA SER A 172 -9.07 11.21 15.61
C SER A 172 -9.85 9.92 15.37
N PHE A 173 -11.04 10.02 14.78
CA PHE A 173 -11.89 8.88 14.44
C PHE A 173 -11.22 7.95 13.41
N LEU A 174 -10.67 8.51 12.32
CA LEU A 174 -9.94 7.76 11.31
C LEU A 174 -8.73 7.02 11.90
N ASN A 175 -8.04 7.62 12.87
CA ASN A 175 -6.93 6.96 13.57
C ASN A 175 -7.41 5.73 14.36
N SER A 176 -8.55 5.82 15.06
CA SER A 176 -9.16 4.66 15.73
C SER A 176 -9.60 3.59 14.73
N LEU A 177 -10.20 3.99 13.61
CA LEU A 177 -10.62 3.09 12.54
C LEU A 177 -9.43 2.31 11.94
N ILE A 178 -8.28 2.97 11.71
CA ILE A 178 -7.03 2.29 11.30
C ILE A 178 -6.65 1.23 12.34
N GLY A 179 -6.78 1.53 13.64
CA GLY A 179 -6.57 0.57 14.73
C GLY A 179 -7.51 -0.64 14.65
N TYR A 180 -8.80 -0.42 14.36
CA TYR A 180 -9.77 -1.52 14.19
C TYR A 180 -9.42 -2.41 12.99
N SER A 181 -8.99 -1.81 11.88
CA SER A 181 -8.50 -2.54 10.70
C SER A 181 -7.24 -3.35 11.02
N SER A 182 -6.31 -2.79 11.79
CA SER A 182 -5.14 -3.50 12.31
C SER A 182 -5.54 -4.72 13.15
N ASN A 183 -6.53 -4.58 14.04
CA ASN A 183 -7.02 -5.70 14.87
C ASN A 183 -7.58 -6.82 14.00
N ALA A 184 -8.45 -6.49 13.04
CA ALA A 184 -9.03 -7.47 12.12
C ALA A 184 -7.95 -8.16 11.27
N LEU A 185 -6.98 -7.39 10.76
CA LEU A 185 -5.86 -7.93 9.98
C LEU A 185 -4.96 -8.85 10.81
N GLY A 186 -4.65 -8.47 12.06
CA GLY A 186 -3.86 -9.30 12.96
C GLY A 186 -4.54 -10.64 13.26
N MET A 187 -5.86 -10.64 13.45
CA MET A 187 -6.61 -11.88 13.62
C MET A 187 -6.62 -12.74 12.34
N LEU A 188 -6.75 -12.12 11.16
CA LEU A 188 -6.66 -12.84 9.88
C LEU A 188 -5.29 -13.50 9.68
N VAL A 189 -4.20 -12.81 10.04
CA VAL A 189 -2.83 -13.36 9.99
C VAL A 189 -2.70 -14.56 10.93
N ASN A 190 -3.12 -14.42 12.18
CA ASN A 190 -2.99 -15.50 13.15
C ASN A 190 -3.89 -16.69 12.82
N TYR A 191 -5.07 -16.46 12.26
CA TYR A 191 -5.95 -17.53 11.80
C TYR A 191 -5.36 -18.29 10.60
N ASP A 192 -4.68 -17.59 9.68
CA ASP A 192 -3.98 -18.23 8.56
C ASP A 192 -2.84 -19.14 9.04
N ILE A 193 -2.15 -18.76 10.12
CA ILE A 193 -0.97 -19.50 10.64
C ILE A 193 -1.37 -20.61 11.61
N TYR A 194 -2.25 -20.32 12.56
CA TYR A 194 -2.55 -21.17 13.71
C TYR A 194 -3.99 -21.72 13.71
N GLY A 195 -4.82 -21.32 12.74
CA GLY A 195 -6.23 -21.71 12.70
C GLY A 195 -6.98 -21.29 13.97
N ASP A 196 -7.78 -22.20 14.51
CA ASP A 196 -8.62 -21.98 15.70
C ASP A 196 -7.84 -21.95 17.03
N ASP A 197 -6.52 -22.23 17.03
CA ASP A 197 -5.71 -22.21 18.25
C ASP A 197 -5.35 -20.78 18.69
N THR A 198 -6.35 -20.08 19.23
CA THR A 198 -6.18 -18.75 19.85
C THR A 198 -5.25 -18.75 21.07
N GLY A 199 -4.83 -19.93 21.56
CA GLY A 199 -3.77 -20.04 22.57
C GLY A 199 -2.41 -19.58 22.03
N SER A 200 -2.14 -19.89 20.77
CA SER A 200 -0.90 -19.56 20.04
C SER A 200 -0.93 -18.19 19.37
N TRP A 201 -2.08 -17.51 19.36
CA TRP A 201 -2.21 -16.19 18.76
C TRP A 201 -1.43 -15.13 19.53
N ALA A 202 -0.76 -14.26 18.79
CA ALA A 202 0.03 -13.14 19.31
C ALA A 202 0.05 -11.99 18.29
N THR A 203 0.56 -10.83 18.70
CA THR A 203 0.77 -9.71 17.77
C THR A 203 1.58 -10.18 16.56
N PRO A 204 1.15 -9.85 15.33
CA PRO A 204 1.81 -10.27 14.10
C PRO A 204 3.30 -9.98 14.11
N LYS A 205 4.07 -10.98 13.71
CA LYS A 205 5.52 -10.95 13.65
C LYS A 205 5.98 -10.62 12.24
N THR A 206 7.16 -10.02 12.13
CA THR A 206 7.85 -9.71 10.89
C THR A 206 9.12 -10.52 10.75
N GLU A 207 9.84 -10.32 9.66
CA GLU A 207 11.15 -10.91 9.44
C GLU A 207 12.17 -10.51 10.52
N ARG A 208 12.01 -9.33 11.16
CA ARG A 208 12.82 -8.91 12.31
C ARG A 208 12.63 -9.79 13.53
N ASP A 209 11.45 -10.39 13.65
CA ASP A 209 11.08 -11.29 14.75
C ASP A 209 11.36 -12.76 14.39
N GLY A 210 12.01 -13.01 13.25
CA GLY A 210 12.29 -14.34 12.72
C GLY A 210 11.10 -15.04 12.06
N PHE A 211 10.03 -14.29 11.72
CA PHE A 211 8.88 -14.84 11.02
C PHE A 211 9.03 -14.72 9.50
N TRP A 212 8.81 -15.83 8.80
CA TRP A 212 8.93 -15.93 7.34
C TRP A 212 7.71 -16.61 6.76
N GLU A 213 7.05 -15.94 5.82
CA GLU A 213 5.81 -16.41 5.25
C GLU A 213 6.07 -17.56 4.25
N GLY A 214 5.36 -18.69 4.38
CA GLY A 214 5.48 -19.81 3.42
C GLY A 214 6.79 -20.62 3.49
N SER A 215 7.52 -20.58 4.62
CA SER A 215 8.71 -21.41 4.84
C SER A 215 8.31 -22.90 4.92
N GLY A 216 8.60 -23.67 3.87
CA GLY A 216 8.26 -25.10 3.79
C GLY A 216 8.52 -25.77 2.44
N LEU A 217 8.89 -25.01 1.41
CA LEU A 217 9.37 -25.55 0.13
C LEU A 217 10.87 -25.29 0.01
N ASP A 218 11.67 -26.34 0.18
CA ASP A 218 13.08 -26.36 -0.22
C ASP A 218 13.15 -26.31 -1.76
N GLY A 219 13.85 -25.33 -2.33
CA GLY A 219 14.04 -25.21 -3.78
C GLY A 219 14.49 -23.82 -4.23
N PRO A 220 15.03 -23.66 -5.45
CA PRO A 220 15.30 -22.35 -6.02
C PRO A 220 14.00 -21.56 -6.18
N CYS A 221 14.07 -20.23 -6.01
CA CYS A 221 12.94 -19.33 -6.29
C CYS A 221 12.50 -19.57 -7.75
N HIS A 222 11.36 -20.22 -7.95
CA HIS A 222 10.92 -20.60 -9.29
C HIS A 222 10.48 -19.36 -10.06
N ASP A 223 11.14 -19.08 -11.19
CA ASP A 223 10.70 -18.06 -12.14
C ASP A 223 9.29 -18.42 -12.63
N VAL A 224 8.31 -17.57 -12.32
CA VAL A 224 6.99 -17.68 -12.93
C VAL A 224 7.07 -17.14 -14.35
N LYS A 225 7.01 -18.04 -15.33
CA LYS A 225 7.06 -17.71 -16.76
C LYS A 225 5.82 -16.98 -17.29
N GLY A 226 4.79 -16.81 -16.47
CA GLY A 226 3.55 -16.15 -16.85
C GLY A 226 3.68 -14.63 -17.05
N GLY A 227 2.62 -14.01 -17.54
CA GLY A 227 2.61 -12.59 -17.90
C GLY A 227 1.26 -12.17 -18.49
N VAL A 228 1.28 -11.11 -19.31
CA VAL A 228 0.11 -10.72 -20.09
C VAL A 228 -0.11 -11.80 -21.16
N PRO A 229 -1.31 -12.41 -21.27
CA PRO A 229 -1.55 -13.47 -22.24
C PRO A 229 -1.24 -13.03 -23.67
N SER A 230 -0.59 -13.90 -24.44
CA SER A 230 -0.32 -13.63 -25.86
C SER A 230 -1.60 -13.82 -26.70
N GLY A 231 -1.63 -13.24 -27.91
CA GLY A 231 -2.71 -13.45 -28.86
C GLY A 231 -4.10 -12.90 -28.45
N LEU A 232 -4.15 -12.01 -27.47
CA LEU A 232 -5.39 -11.32 -27.07
C LEU A 232 -5.97 -10.55 -28.26
N LYS A 233 -7.26 -10.79 -28.56
CA LYS A 233 -7.97 -10.08 -29.62
C LYS A 233 -8.45 -8.73 -29.08
N PRO A 234 -8.20 -7.61 -29.77
CA PRO A 234 -8.70 -6.30 -29.36
C PRO A 234 -10.23 -6.25 -29.43
N ASP A 235 -10.85 -5.71 -28.40
CA ASP A 235 -12.26 -5.32 -28.41
C ASP A 235 -12.43 -3.96 -29.09
N VAL A 236 -11.50 -3.04 -28.84
CA VAL A 236 -11.46 -1.70 -29.43
C VAL A 236 -10.03 -1.27 -29.72
N THR A 237 -9.88 -0.32 -30.63
CA THR A 237 -8.60 0.24 -31.07
C THR A 237 -8.54 1.75 -30.83
N VAL A 238 -7.34 2.24 -30.50
CA VAL A 238 -7.04 3.66 -30.34
C VAL A 238 -5.93 4.05 -31.29
N CYS A 239 -6.14 5.09 -32.11
CA CYS A 239 -5.06 5.71 -32.86
C CYS A 239 -5.32 7.17 -33.20
N LYS A 240 -4.23 7.96 -33.33
CA LYS A 240 -4.30 9.38 -33.68
C LYS A 240 -4.79 9.63 -35.10
N GLN A 241 -4.39 8.77 -36.04
CA GLN A 241 -4.77 8.87 -37.45
C GLN A 241 -6.04 8.03 -37.68
N GLY A 242 -6.86 8.37 -38.67
CA GLY A 242 -8.18 7.75 -38.86
C GLY A 242 -8.14 6.22 -39.03
N GLY A 243 -9.26 5.56 -38.75
CA GLY A 243 -9.43 4.11 -38.95
C GLY A 243 -9.35 3.25 -37.68
N CYS A 244 -9.27 3.85 -36.49
CA CYS A 244 -9.53 3.20 -35.20
C CYS A 244 -10.88 3.61 -34.61
N ASP A 245 -11.35 2.86 -33.62
CA ASP A 245 -12.62 3.11 -32.94
C ASP A 245 -12.59 4.41 -32.13
N TYR A 246 -11.45 4.71 -31.49
CA TYR A 246 -11.25 5.91 -30.68
C TYR A 246 -9.96 6.66 -31.06
N LYS A 247 -9.92 7.95 -30.74
CA LYS A 247 -8.71 8.80 -30.84
C LYS A 247 -8.05 9.07 -29.49
N ILE A 248 -8.81 8.93 -28.41
CA ILE A 248 -8.44 9.24 -27.03
C ILE A 248 -8.50 7.95 -26.23
N VAL A 249 -7.46 7.66 -25.44
CA VAL A 249 -7.37 6.44 -24.63
C VAL A 249 -8.48 6.40 -23.58
N GLN A 250 -8.77 7.52 -22.91
CA GLN A 250 -9.84 7.60 -21.92
C GLN A 250 -11.22 7.23 -22.49
N GLU A 251 -11.52 7.58 -23.74
CA GLU A 251 -12.80 7.22 -24.37
C GLU A 251 -12.93 5.69 -24.54
N ALA A 252 -11.85 5.02 -24.94
CA ALA A 252 -11.81 3.56 -25.03
C ALA A 252 -11.96 2.90 -23.65
N VAL A 253 -11.38 3.47 -22.61
CA VAL A 253 -11.59 3.00 -21.21
C VAL A 253 -13.05 3.16 -20.80
N ASN A 254 -13.67 4.30 -21.11
CA ASN A 254 -15.06 4.57 -20.77
C ASN A 254 -16.02 3.57 -21.44
N ALA A 255 -15.67 3.07 -22.63
CA ALA A 255 -16.42 2.08 -23.38
C ALA A 255 -16.35 0.66 -22.81
N ALA A 256 -15.35 0.36 -21.95
CA ALA A 256 -15.28 -0.94 -21.28
C ALA A 256 -16.51 -1.15 -20.38
N PRO A 257 -17.10 -2.36 -20.34
CA PRO A 257 -18.26 -2.62 -19.49
C PRO A 257 -17.89 -2.56 -18.00
N ASP A 258 -18.77 -2.01 -17.18
CA ASP A 258 -18.60 -1.99 -15.74
C ASP A 258 -18.74 -3.41 -15.16
N ASN A 259 -17.89 -3.73 -14.19
CA ASN A 259 -17.88 -4.98 -13.44
C ASN A 259 -17.82 -6.25 -14.32
N GLY A 260 -17.08 -6.19 -15.43
CA GLY A 260 -16.78 -7.37 -16.25
C GLY A 260 -15.96 -8.40 -15.48
N LEU A 261 -16.60 -9.34 -14.78
CA LEU A 261 -15.91 -10.26 -13.84
C LEU A 261 -15.12 -11.39 -14.51
N THR A 262 -15.40 -11.74 -15.77
CA THR A 262 -14.83 -12.94 -16.40
C THR A 262 -14.14 -12.71 -17.74
N ARG A 263 -14.48 -11.63 -18.45
CA ARG A 263 -13.92 -11.32 -19.77
C ARG A 263 -12.97 -10.12 -19.67
N LYS A 264 -11.80 -10.24 -20.30
CA LYS A 264 -10.88 -9.13 -20.52
C LYS A 264 -11.44 -8.18 -21.57
N PHE A 265 -11.39 -6.87 -21.31
CA PHE A 265 -11.69 -5.84 -22.31
C PHE A 265 -10.39 -5.27 -22.85
N VAL A 266 -10.04 -5.62 -24.08
CA VAL A 266 -8.73 -5.38 -24.68
C VAL A 266 -8.76 -4.11 -25.52
N ILE A 267 -7.99 -3.11 -25.10
CA ILE A 267 -7.80 -1.83 -25.79
C ILE A 267 -6.43 -1.88 -26.46
N TRP A 268 -6.40 -1.94 -27.79
CA TRP A 268 -5.16 -1.85 -28.55
C TRP A 268 -4.86 -0.39 -28.92
N ILE A 269 -3.83 0.16 -28.29
CA ILE A 269 -3.37 1.53 -28.42
C ILE A 269 -2.19 1.54 -29.38
N LYS A 270 -2.44 1.94 -30.64
CA LYS A 270 -1.40 1.94 -31.68
C LYS A 270 -0.32 2.99 -31.39
N ALA A 271 0.82 2.86 -32.05
CA ALA A 271 1.95 3.76 -31.93
C ALA A 271 1.54 5.24 -32.05
N GLY A 272 2.06 6.06 -31.13
CA GLY A 272 1.71 7.47 -31.00
C GLY A 272 1.99 8.00 -29.59
N LEU A 273 2.05 9.33 -29.48
CA LEU A 273 2.22 10.07 -28.22
C LEU A 273 0.87 10.62 -27.74
N TYR A 274 0.19 9.97 -26.80
CA TYR A 274 -1.11 10.37 -26.26
C TYR A 274 -0.90 11.28 -25.05
N ASP A 275 -1.08 12.59 -25.24
CA ASP A 275 -0.97 13.59 -24.18
C ASP A 275 -2.33 13.75 -23.49
N GLU A 276 -2.58 12.88 -22.51
CA GLU A 276 -3.85 12.80 -21.79
C GLU A 276 -3.65 12.16 -20.41
N ILE A 277 -4.54 12.52 -19.48
CA ILE A 277 -4.62 11.90 -18.15
C ILE A 277 -5.65 10.77 -18.23
N VAL A 278 -5.21 9.54 -17.99
CA VAL A 278 -6.05 8.35 -18.08
C VAL A 278 -6.37 7.81 -16.69
N ARG A 279 -7.64 7.50 -16.45
CA ARG A 279 -8.15 6.83 -15.26
C ARG A 279 -8.88 5.58 -15.68
N VAL A 280 -8.52 4.46 -15.06
CA VAL A 280 -9.28 3.19 -15.11
C VAL A 280 -10.01 3.06 -13.78
N PRO A 281 -11.29 3.49 -13.71
CA PRO A 281 -12.08 3.47 -12.47
C PRO A 281 -12.21 2.08 -11.86
N PHE A 282 -12.61 2.04 -10.60
CA PHE A 282 -12.75 0.81 -9.82
C PHE A 282 -13.74 -0.19 -10.43
N GLU A 283 -14.77 0.32 -11.11
CA GLU A 283 -15.79 -0.46 -11.80
C GLU A 283 -15.26 -1.10 -13.10
N LYS A 284 -14.21 -0.54 -13.71
CA LYS A 284 -13.64 -1.03 -14.98
C LYS A 284 -12.65 -2.17 -14.75
N LYS A 285 -13.18 -3.35 -14.41
CA LYS A 285 -12.38 -4.56 -14.15
C LYS A 285 -11.89 -5.23 -15.43
N ASN A 286 -10.75 -5.93 -15.34
CA ASN A 286 -10.14 -6.72 -16.42
C ASN A 286 -9.86 -5.93 -17.71
N VAL A 287 -9.57 -4.63 -17.60
CA VAL A 287 -9.14 -3.81 -18.73
C VAL A 287 -7.69 -4.15 -19.08
N VAL A 288 -7.41 -4.33 -20.37
CA VAL A 288 -6.08 -4.63 -20.89
C VAL A 288 -5.64 -3.54 -21.85
N PHE A 289 -4.48 -2.94 -21.61
CA PHE A 289 -3.81 -2.05 -22.55
C PHE A 289 -2.74 -2.82 -23.34
N LEU A 290 -2.89 -2.88 -24.65
CA LEU A 290 -1.85 -3.39 -25.54
C LEU A 290 -1.31 -2.24 -26.38
N GLY A 291 0.00 -2.01 -26.34
CA GLY A 291 0.68 -1.05 -27.21
C GLY A 291 1.51 -1.73 -28.30
N ASP A 292 1.98 -0.95 -29.26
CA ASP A 292 2.85 -1.42 -30.36
C ASP A 292 4.33 -1.55 -29.95
N GLY A 293 4.64 -1.28 -28.68
CA GLY A 293 5.97 -1.42 -28.07
C GLY A 293 6.36 -0.22 -27.20
N MET A 294 7.24 -0.48 -26.22
CA MET A 294 7.89 0.57 -25.41
C MET A 294 8.53 1.63 -26.32
N GLY A 295 8.34 2.91 -25.98
CA GLY A 295 8.80 4.06 -26.75
C GLY A 295 8.04 4.34 -28.05
N LYS A 296 7.15 3.44 -28.50
CA LYS A 296 6.32 3.63 -29.69
C LYS A 296 4.91 4.07 -29.33
N THR A 297 4.28 3.40 -28.37
CA THR A 297 3.01 3.82 -27.79
C THR A 297 3.30 4.47 -26.44
N VAL A 298 3.08 5.79 -26.33
CA VAL A 298 3.42 6.56 -25.14
C VAL A 298 2.18 7.31 -24.65
N ILE A 299 1.78 7.11 -23.40
CA ILE A 299 0.80 7.98 -22.73
C ILE A 299 1.58 8.93 -21.81
N THR A 300 1.43 10.23 -22.03
CA THR A 300 2.19 11.27 -21.33
C THR A 300 1.29 12.27 -20.63
N GLY A 301 1.79 12.82 -19.52
CA GLY A 301 1.21 13.93 -18.79
C GLY A 301 2.30 14.74 -18.08
N SER A 302 1.91 15.77 -17.33
CA SER A 302 2.85 16.67 -16.62
C SER A 302 2.32 17.21 -15.29
N LEU A 303 1.27 16.58 -14.73
CA LEU A 303 0.75 16.96 -13.41
C LEU A 303 1.79 16.68 -12.33
N SER A 304 1.82 17.55 -11.31
CA SER A 304 2.77 17.43 -10.20
C SER A 304 2.23 18.05 -8.91
N ALA A 305 2.78 17.61 -7.78
CA ALA A 305 2.38 18.07 -6.44
C ALA A 305 2.95 19.47 -6.11
N GLY A 306 3.79 20.04 -6.98
CA GLY A 306 4.14 21.46 -6.93
C GLY A 306 3.03 22.40 -7.39
N ILE A 307 1.96 21.88 -8.00
CA ILE A 307 0.78 22.65 -8.40
C ILE A 307 -0.17 22.77 -7.19
N ASN A 308 -0.56 24.00 -6.83
CA ASN A 308 -1.49 24.25 -5.72
C ASN A 308 -2.79 23.45 -5.89
N GLY A 309 -3.21 22.76 -4.83
CA GLY A 309 -4.43 21.94 -4.80
C GLY A 309 -4.24 20.51 -5.31
N ILE A 310 -3.11 20.19 -5.96
CA ILE A 310 -2.83 18.83 -6.46
C ILE A 310 -1.91 18.12 -5.48
N ASN A 311 -2.32 16.95 -5.00
CA ASN A 311 -1.44 16.06 -4.24
C ASN A 311 -0.89 14.93 -5.12
N THR A 312 0.13 14.24 -4.61
CA THR A 312 0.82 13.16 -5.31
C THR A 312 -0.11 12.11 -5.93
N TYR A 313 -1.17 11.69 -5.24
CA TYR A 313 -2.11 10.67 -5.73
C TYR A 313 -2.75 11.08 -7.07
N GLU A 314 -3.02 12.36 -7.24
CA GLU A 314 -3.69 12.91 -8.43
C GLU A 314 -2.75 13.19 -9.60
N THR A 315 -1.45 13.28 -9.34
CA THR A 315 -0.44 13.58 -10.36
C THR A 315 -0.25 12.48 -11.39
N ALA A 316 -0.79 11.28 -11.13
CA ALA A 316 -0.65 10.11 -11.99
C ALA A 316 -1.08 10.44 -13.43
N THR A 317 -0.19 10.24 -14.40
CA THR A 317 -0.55 10.31 -15.81
C THR A 317 -1.57 9.20 -16.13
N VAL A 318 -1.28 7.97 -15.69
CA VAL A 318 -2.24 6.86 -15.72
C VAL A 318 -2.50 6.35 -14.31
N GLY A 319 -3.77 6.36 -13.90
CA GLY A 319 -4.20 5.86 -12.59
C GLY A 319 -5.19 4.71 -12.73
N VAL A 320 -4.88 3.56 -12.11
CA VAL A 320 -5.64 2.32 -12.26
C VAL A 320 -6.18 1.84 -10.93
N SER A 321 -7.51 1.82 -10.81
CA SER A 321 -8.25 1.32 -9.64
C SER A 321 -9.01 0.00 -9.91
N GLY A 322 -9.36 -0.29 -11.17
CA GLY A 322 -10.13 -1.49 -11.55
C GLY A 322 -9.29 -2.77 -11.54
N ASP A 323 -9.74 -3.79 -10.80
CA ASP A 323 -9.02 -5.07 -10.60
C ASP A 323 -8.74 -5.85 -11.89
N GLY A 324 -7.64 -6.61 -11.89
CA GLY A 324 -7.24 -7.47 -13.01
C GLY A 324 -6.71 -6.69 -14.21
N PHE A 325 -6.24 -5.46 -13.98
CA PHE A 325 -5.67 -4.62 -15.04
C PHE A 325 -4.42 -5.27 -15.63
N MET A 326 -4.28 -5.18 -16.95
CA MET A 326 -3.07 -5.63 -17.62
C MET A 326 -2.54 -4.56 -18.58
N ALA A 327 -1.22 -4.48 -18.73
CA ALA A 327 -0.59 -3.61 -19.72
C ALA A 327 0.62 -4.30 -20.36
N SER A 328 0.75 -4.20 -21.68
CA SER A 328 1.99 -4.59 -22.37
C SER A 328 2.33 -3.71 -23.56
N GLY A 329 3.62 -3.49 -23.77
CA GLY A 329 4.15 -2.80 -24.94
C GLY A 329 3.84 -1.30 -24.96
N ILE A 330 3.82 -0.64 -23.80
CA ILE A 330 3.43 0.77 -23.67
C ILE A 330 4.37 1.52 -22.72
N THR A 331 4.58 2.81 -22.98
CA THR A 331 5.29 3.72 -22.09
C THR A 331 4.30 4.61 -21.35
N PHE A 332 4.41 4.68 -20.03
CA PHE A 332 3.73 5.67 -19.18
C PHE A 332 4.73 6.73 -18.75
N GLN A 333 4.43 8.00 -19.02
CA GLN A 333 5.38 9.08 -18.84
C GLN A 333 4.78 10.26 -18.09
N ASN A 334 5.51 10.79 -17.11
CA ASN A 334 5.26 12.10 -16.55
C ASN A 334 6.46 13.01 -16.85
N THR A 335 6.20 14.13 -17.53
CA THR A 335 7.18 15.10 -18.02
C THR A 335 7.26 16.36 -17.16
N ALA A 336 6.70 16.34 -15.95
CA ALA A 336 6.78 17.47 -15.05
C ALA A 336 8.24 17.94 -14.87
N GLY A 337 8.41 19.26 -14.93
CA GLY A 337 9.70 19.91 -15.08
C GLY A 337 10.51 20.02 -13.79
N PRO A 338 11.71 20.63 -13.89
CA PRO A 338 12.57 20.89 -12.74
C PRO A 338 11.80 21.72 -11.70
N ASN A 339 11.74 21.27 -10.44
CA ASN A 339 10.95 21.84 -9.32
C ASN A 339 9.47 21.43 -9.25
N ALA A 340 9.04 20.42 -10.00
CA ALA A 340 7.68 19.90 -9.91
C ALA A 340 7.35 19.15 -8.60
N ASN A 341 8.34 18.85 -7.76
CA ASN A 341 8.23 17.88 -6.66
C ASN A 341 7.73 16.52 -7.19
N GLN A 342 6.83 15.84 -6.46
CA GLN A 342 6.29 14.54 -6.83
C GLN A 342 5.47 14.60 -8.12
N ALA A 343 5.73 13.70 -9.07
CA ALA A 343 5.04 13.65 -10.35
C ALA A 343 4.94 12.20 -10.88
N VAL A 344 3.78 11.58 -10.66
CA VAL A 344 3.57 10.16 -10.92
C VAL A 344 3.30 9.90 -12.41
N ALA A 345 4.02 8.95 -13.01
CA ALA A 345 3.73 8.45 -14.34
C ALA A 345 2.62 7.39 -14.31
N PHE A 346 2.72 6.45 -13.37
CA PHE A 346 1.74 5.37 -13.21
C PHE A 346 1.41 5.11 -11.75
N ARG A 347 0.11 5.05 -11.44
CA ARG A 347 -0.42 4.67 -10.13
C ARG A 347 -1.30 3.44 -10.28
N SER A 348 -1.07 2.42 -9.46
CA SER A 348 -1.97 1.26 -9.37
C SER A 348 -2.40 0.99 -7.94
N ASN A 349 -3.70 0.88 -7.74
CA ASN A 349 -4.38 0.28 -6.58
C ASN A 349 -5.36 -0.81 -7.02
N SER A 350 -5.06 -1.43 -8.17
CA SER A 350 -5.78 -2.55 -8.76
C SER A 350 -5.17 -3.87 -8.28
N ASP A 351 -5.99 -4.76 -7.71
CA ASP A 351 -5.54 -6.09 -7.33
C ASP A 351 -5.30 -6.94 -8.58
N LEU A 352 -4.31 -7.83 -8.50
CA LEU A 352 -3.97 -8.77 -9.58
C LEU A 352 -3.54 -8.06 -10.88
N SER A 353 -2.83 -6.94 -10.75
CA SER A 353 -2.30 -6.19 -11.90
C SER A 353 -1.12 -6.93 -12.55
N ILE A 354 -1.13 -7.11 -13.88
CA ILE A 354 0.02 -7.64 -14.65
C ILE A 354 0.53 -6.57 -15.62
N ILE A 355 1.76 -6.12 -15.42
CA ILE A 355 2.43 -5.17 -16.30
C ILE A 355 3.65 -5.88 -16.88
N GLU A 356 3.70 -6.03 -18.21
CA GLU A 356 4.80 -6.75 -18.87
C GLU A 356 5.31 -5.98 -20.10
N ASN A 357 6.63 -5.85 -20.26
CA ASN A 357 7.21 -5.10 -21.39
C ASN A 357 6.71 -3.64 -21.48
N CYS A 358 6.64 -2.96 -20.32
CA CYS A 358 6.25 -1.56 -20.24
C CYS A 358 7.42 -0.69 -19.79
N GLU A 359 7.37 0.58 -20.17
CA GLU A 359 8.35 1.58 -19.75
C GLU A 359 7.67 2.65 -18.88
N PHE A 360 8.35 3.08 -17.84
CA PHE A 360 7.89 4.12 -16.92
C PHE A 360 8.94 5.21 -16.87
N ILE A 361 8.56 6.43 -17.26
CA ILE A 361 9.48 7.57 -17.31
C ILE A 361 8.95 8.68 -16.40
N GLY A 362 9.72 9.03 -15.39
CA GLY A 362 9.45 10.18 -14.55
C GLY A 362 10.70 10.67 -13.83
N ASN A 363 10.50 11.45 -12.78
CA ASN A 363 11.54 11.93 -11.88
C ASN A 363 11.24 11.40 -10.47
N GLN A 364 10.84 12.29 -9.57
CA GLN A 364 10.40 11.93 -8.24
C GLN A 364 9.03 11.25 -8.30
N ASP A 365 8.89 10.12 -7.58
CA ASP A 365 7.62 9.39 -7.43
C ASP A 365 7.07 8.79 -8.76
N THR A 366 7.94 8.28 -9.65
CA THR A 366 7.53 7.79 -10.99
C THR A 366 6.43 6.71 -10.97
N ILE A 367 6.61 5.65 -10.18
CA ILE A 367 5.62 4.58 -9.99
C ILE A 367 5.06 4.66 -8.57
N TYR A 368 3.76 4.91 -8.48
CA TYR A 368 3.01 4.79 -7.24
C TYR A 368 2.33 3.41 -7.18
N ALA A 369 3.06 2.42 -6.69
CA ALA A 369 2.56 1.07 -6.42
C ALA A 369 1.74 1.09 -5.11
N HIS A 370 0.54 1.65 -5.20
CA HIS A 370 -0.21 2.18 -4.06
C HIS A 370 -0.63 1.09 -3.06
N THR A 371 -1.41 0.11 -3.50
CA THR A 371 -1.93 -0.99 -2.67
C THR A 371 -2.11 -2.28 -3.49
N LEU A 372 -2.41 -3.40 -2.81
CA LEU A 372 -2.80 -4.69 -3.41
C LEU A 372 -1.68 -5.38 -4.22
N ARG A 373 -1.98 -6.49 -4.90
CA ARG A 373 -0.99 -7.36 -5.54
C ARG A 373 -0.71 -6.93 -6.97
N GLN A 374 0.57 -6.76 -7.30
CA GLN A 374 1.01 -6.23 -8.58
C GLN A 374 2.25 -6.98 -9.07
N TYR A 375 2.28 -7.34 -10.35
CA TYR A 375 3.41 -8.01 -10.99
C TYR A 375 3.92 -7.18 -12.17
N TYR A 376 5.20 -6.80 -12.12
CA TYR A 376 5.91 -6.04 -13.13
C TYR A 376 7.01 -6.93 -13.70
N LYS A 377 6.98 -7.21 -15.01
CA LYS A 377 7.91 -8.14 -15.64
C LYS A 377 8.54 -7.52 -16.88
N SER A 378 9.85 -7.66 -17.06
CA SER A 378 10.55 -7.15 -18.25
C SER A 378 10.28 -5.67 -18.51
N CYS A 379 10.14 -4.87 -17.45
CA CYS A 379 9.82 -3.46 -17.54
C CYS A 379 11.09 -2.60 -17.41
N ARG A 380 11.05 -1.41 -18.03
CA ARG A 380 12.09 -0.39 -17.85
C ARG A 380 11.54 0.76 -17.00
N ILE A 381 12.15 1.04 -15.86
CA ILE A 381 11.65 2.00 -14.88
C ILE A 381 12.71 3.06 -14.67
N GLN A 382 12.38 4.32 -14.96
CA GLN A 382 13.31 5.44 -14.88
C GLN A 382 12.80 6.54 -13.94
N GLY A 383 13.65 6.96 -13.00
CA GLY A 383 13.37 8.09 -12.10
C GLY A 383 14.58 8.49 -11.24
N ASN A 384 14.37 9.30 -10.20
CA ASN A 384 15.46 9.73 -9.31
C ASN A 384 15.17 9.54 -7.81
N VAL A 385 14.21 10.27 -7.25
CA VAL A 385 13.89 10.24 -5.81
C VAL A 385 12.64 9.42 -5.58
N ASP A 386 12.72 8.40 -4.74
CA ASP A 386 11.58 7.56 -4.32
C ASP A 386 10.75 7.05 -5.51
N PHE A 387 11.40 6.81 -6.64
CA PHE A 387 10.68 6.68 -7.91
C PHE A 387 9.90 5.37 -8.04
N ILE A 388 10.05 4.45 -7.09
CA ILE A 388 9.14 3.33 -6.84
C ILE A 388 8.69 3.41 -5.37
N PHE A 389 7.45 3.81 -5.13
CA PHE A 389 6.93 4.03 -3.77
C PHE A 389 5.48 3.54 -3.63
N GLY A 390 5.03 3.42 -2.38
CA GLY A 390 3.69 2.95 -2.03
C GLY A 390 3.69 1.77 -1.06
N ASN A 391 2.55 1.10 -0.92
CA ASN A 391 2.36 0.00 0.04
C ASN A 391 1.64 -1.21 -0.59
N SER A 392 1.88 -1.48 -1.87
CA SER A 392 1.43 -2.70 -2.53
C SER A 392 2.28 -3.91 -2.13
N ALA A 393 1.78 -5.10 -2.40
CA ALA A 393 2.63 -6.27 -2.58
C ALA A 393 3.05 -6.28 -4.06
N ALA A 394 4.13 -5.57 -4.40
CA ALA A 394 4.62 -5.46 -5.76
C ALA A 394 5.88 -6.30 -5.98
N PHE A 395 5.83 -7.06 -7.07
CA PHE A 395 6.90 -7.94 -7.48
C PHE A 395 7.44 -7.48 -8.84
N PHE A 396 8.72 -7.12 -8.88
CA PHE A 396 9.44 -6.68 -10.06
C PHE A 396 10.41 -7.79 -10.47
N GLN A 397 10.21 -8.35 -11.66
CA GLN A 397 11.02 -9.43 -12.19
C GLN A 397 11.63 -9.05 -13.55
N ASP A 398 12.91 -9.32 -13.73
CA ASP A 398 13.61 -9.09 -15.01
C ASP A 398 13.53 -7.62 -15.48
N CYS A 399 13.45 -6.67 -14.54
CA CYS A 399 13.28 -5.25 -14.85
C CYS A 399 14.62 -4.49 -14.88
N ASP A 400 14.68 -3.47 -15.74
CA ASP A 400 15.75 -2.47 -15.73
C ASP A 400 15.31 -1.27 -14.88
N ILE A 401 15.99 -1.07 -13.76
CA ILE A 401 15.75 0.02 -12.80
C ILE A 401 16.84 1.08 -12.98
N LEU A 402 16.49 2.20 -13.61
CA LEU A 402 17.43 3.18 -14.13
C LEU A 402 17.31 4.54 -13.42
N ILE A 403 18.36 4.92 -12.72
CA ILE A 403 18.47 6.25 -12.12
C ILE A 403 18.73 7.28 -13.22
N ALA A 404 17.88 8.30 -13.27
CA ALA A 404 18.00 9.44 -14.17
C ALA A 404 18.55 10.66 -13.42
N PRO A 405 19.28 11.57 -14.11
CA PRO A 405 19.73 12.81 -13.48
C PRO A 405 18.54 13.68 -13.08
N ARG A 406 18.65 14.45 -12.00
CA ARG A 406 17.76 15.59 -11.80
C ARG A 406 17.87 16.57 -12.96
N GLN A 407 16.79 17.32 -13.14
CA GLN A 407 16.67 18.27 -14.24
C GLN A 407 17.40 19.60 -13.97
N LEU A 408 17.69 19.92 -12.69
CA LEU A 408 18.47 21.11 -12.30
C LEU A 408 19.83 20.71 -11.74
N HIS A 409 20.86 21.43 -12.17
CA HIS A 409 22.23 21.32 -11.70
C HIS A 409 22.71 19.86 -11.52
N PRO A 410 22.48 18.97 -12.52
CA PRO A 410 22.82 17.56 -12.36
C PRO A 410 24.31 17.32 -12.10
N GLU A 411 25.19 18.25 -12.46
CA GLU A 411 26.62 18.23 -12.16
C GLU A 411 26.97 18.41 -10.67
N GLU A 412 26.08 19.01 -9.88
CA GLU A 412 26.28 19.20 -8.43
C GLU A 412 26.03 17.92 -7.62
N GLY A 413 25.49 16.89 -8.27
CA GLY A 413 25.15 15.63 -7.64
C GLY A 413 23.86 15.67 -6.84
N GLU A 414 23.48 14.50 -6.33
CA GLU A 414 22.15 14.25 -5.80
C GLU A 414 22.11 13.02 -4.91
N THR A 415 21.05 12.92 -4.11
CA THR A 415 20.74 11.74 -3.31
C THR A 415 19.48 11.09 -3.86
N ASN A 416 19.63 9.88 -4.40
CA ASN A 416 18.61 9.16 -5.14
C ASN A 416 18.32 7.81 -4.45
N PRO A 417 17.32 7.75 -3.57
CA PRO A 417 16.74 6.48 -3.14
C PRO A 417 15.85 5.90 -4.25
N VAL A 418 16.10 4.65 -4.64
CA VAL A 418 15.29 3.93 -5.65
C VAL A 418 13.87 3.68 -5.14
N THR A 419 13.76 3.25 -3.88
CA THR A 419 12.48 2.82 -3.29
C THR A 419 12.09 3.57 -2.03
N ALA A 420 10.78 3.71 -1.81
CA ALA A 420 10.20 4.21 -0.57
C ALA A 420 8.93 3.42 -0.17
N HIS A 421 9.12 2.21 0.38
CA HIS A 421 8.00 1.36 0.78
C HIS A 421 7.30 1.85 2.05
N GLY A 422 5.98 1.84 2.03
CA GLY A 422 5.09 2.50 2.99
C GLY A 422 4.26 1.58 3.89
N ARG A 423 4.79 0.43 4.31
CA ARG A 423 4.09 -0.47 5.25
C ARG A 423 3.94 0.17 6.63
N ILE A 424 2.71 0.29 7.12
CA ILE A 424 2.39 0.96 8.40
C ILE A 424 2.09 -0.01 9.54
N ASP A 425 1.89 -1.30 9.24
CA ASP A 425 1.53 -2.29 10.23
C ASP A 425 2.22 -3.64 9.95
N PRO A 426 2.72 -4.36 10.96
CA PRO A 426 3.43 -5.63 10.77
C PRO A 426 2.53 -6.74 10.20
N ALA A 427 1.21 -6.63 10.37
CA ALA A 427 0.25 -7.61 9.84
C ALA A 427 0.04 -7.49 8.33
N GLN A 428 0.46 -6.38 7.69
CA GLN A 428 0.34 -6.20 6.26
C GLN A 428 1.28 -7.13 5.49
N SER A 429 0.71 -7.87 4.53
CA SER A 429 1.45 -8.75 3.62
C SER A 429 2.04 -7.99 2.41
N THR A 430 2.42 -6.73 2.59
CA THR A 430 2.87 -5.82 1.52
C THR A 430 4.39 -5.61 1.55
N GLY A 431 4.97 -5.17 0.45
CA GLY A 431 6.42 -5.04 0.29
C GLY A 431 6.80 -4.95 -1.18
N PHE A 432 8.04 -4.54 -1.43
CA PHE A 432 8.63 -4.59 -2.77
C PHE A 432 9.65 -5.71 -2.86
N VAL A 433 9.48 -6.58 -3.86
CA VAL A 433 10.43 -7.63 -4.20
C VAL A 433 11.00 -7.33 -5.58
N PHE A 434 12.32 -7.25 -5.69
CA PHE A 434 13.04 -7.15 -6.96
C PHE A 434 13.79 -8.47 -7.16
N GLN A 435 13.48 -9.19 -8.22
CA GLN A 435 14.11 -10.46 -8.58
C GLN A 435 14.74 -10.36 -9.97
N ASN A 436 16.02 -10.70 -10.08
CA ASN A 436 16.76 -10.70 -11.34
C ASN A 436 16.68 -9.35 -12.10
N CYS A 437 16.63 -8.24 -11.35
CA CYS A 437 16.58 -6.89 -11.92
C CYS A 437 18.01 -6.33 -12.10
N LEU A 438 18.17 -5.42 -13.05
CA LEU A 438 19.34 -4.55 -13.17
C LEU A 438 19.07 -3.23 -12.43
N ILE A 439 19.99 -2.80 -11.58
CA ILE A 439 19.96 -1.48 -10.93
C ILE A 439 21.16 -0.70 -11.48
N ASN A 440 20.88 0.28 -12.34
CA ASN A 440 21.90 1.09 -13.02
C ASN A 440 21.46 2.56 -13.15
N GLY A 441 22.28 3.40 -13.76
CA GLY A 441 21.88 4.71 -14.25
C GLY A 441 21.50 4.67 -15.74
N THR A 442 20.70 5.65 -16.17
CA THR A 442 20.62 6.00 -17.60
C THR A 442 22.00 6.39 -18.13
N ASP A 443 22.26 6.27 -19.43
CA ASP A 443 23.55 6.66 -20.03
C ASP A 443 23.98 8.08 -19.64
N LYS A 444 23.02 9.01 -19.62
CA LYS A 444 23.24 10.40 -19.19
C LYS A 444 23.65 10.49 -17.72
N TYR A 445 23.03 9.70 -16.85
CA TYR A 445 23.39 9.67 -15.43
C TYR A 445 24.76 9.04 -15.20
N MET A 446 25.06 7.94 -15.89
CA MET A 446 26.36 7.27 -15.75
C MET A 446 27.51 8.16 -16.21
N ALA A 447 27.31 8.96 -17.27
CA ALA A 447 28.29 9.96 -17.69
C ALA A 447 28.59 11.01 -16.60
N LEU A 448 27.58 11.43 -15.83
CA LEU A 448 27.75 12.36 -14.71
C LEU A 448 28.42 11.67 -13.51
N TYR A 449 27.94 10.48 -13.16
CA TYR A 449 28.49 9.66 -12.08
C TYR A 449 29.99 9.41 -12.27
N TYR A 450 30.44 8.98 -13.46
CA TYR A 450 31.87 8.73 -13.70
C TYR A 450 32.72 9.99 -13.69
N LYS A 451 32.12 11.17 -13.94
CA LYS A 451 32.83 12.44 -13.87
C LYS A 451 33.09 12.88 -12.43
N ASN A 452 32.14 12.64 -11.51
CA ASN A 452 32.27 13.00 -10.11
C ASN A 452 31.44 12.07 -9.19
N PRO A 453 31.91 10.84 -8.90
CA PRO A 453 31.11 9.85 -8.18
C PRO A 453 30.80 10.25 -6.72
N GLU A 454 31.58 11.14 -6.12
CA GLU A 454 31.44 11.53 -4.70
C GLU A 454 30.14 12.31 -4.42
N VAL A 455 29.63 13.04 -5.42
CA VAL A 455 28.41 13.86 -5.28
C VAL A 455 27.15 13.12 -5.71
N HIS A 456 27.28 12.02 -6.46
CA HIS A 456 26.17 11.22 -6.98
C HIS A 456 25.88 10.00 -6.09
N LYS A 457 25.04 10.20 -5.07
CA LYS A 457 24.74 9.19 -4.04
C LYS A 457 23.46 8.45 -4.34
N ASN A 458 23.55 7.14 -4.57
CA ASN A 458 22.40 6.31 -4.90
C ASN A 458 22.19 5.22 -3.84
N PHE A 459 20.94 4.99 -3.47
CA PHE A 459 20.55 4.04 -2.43
C PHE A 459 19.42 3.15 -2.94
N LEU A 460 19.39 1.90 -2.50
CA LEU A 460 18.35 0.92 -2.80
C LEU A 460 16.97 1.36 -2.28
N GLY A 461 16.93 2.15 -1.20
CA GLY A 461 15.70 2.72 -0.68
C GLY A 461 15.80 3.41 0.67
N ARG A 462 14.65 3.90 1.15
CA ARG A 462 14.48 4.51 2.48
C ARG A 462 13.07 4.30 3.07
N PRO A 463 12.93 4.21 4.40
CA PRO A 463 11.69 3.74 5.02
C PRO A 463 10.65 4.85 5.15
N TRP A 464 9.76 4.96 4.16
CA TRP A 464 8.67 5.95 4.22
C TRP A 464 7.74 5.73 5.43
N LYS A 465 7.60 4.49 5.90
CA LYS A 465 6.78 4.10 7.05
C LYS A 465 7.48 3.08 7.95
N GLU A 466 6.97 2.95 9.18
CA GLU A 466 7.58 2.24 10.30
C GLU A 466 7.98 0.79 9.97
N TYR A 467 7.18 0.06 9.20
CA TYR A 467 7.42 -1.34 8.88
C TYR A 467 7.91 -1.55 7.44
N SER A 468 8.51 -0.53 6.81
CA SER A 468 8.97 -0.56 5.41
C SER A 468 9.66 -1.89 5.05
N ARG A 469 9.36 -2.44 3.88
CA ARG A 469 9.81 -3.77 3.47
C ARG A 469 10.20 -3.76 2.00
N THR A 470 11.46 -4.02 1.73
CA THR A 470 12.00 -4.03 0.37
C THR A 470 13.14 -5.03 0.28
N VAL A 471 13.14 -5.86 -0.75
CA VAL A 471 14.17 -6.88 -0.95
C VAL A 471 14.70 -6.91 -2.39
N PHE A 472 16.01 -7.14 -2.52
CA PHE A 472 16.70 -7.33 -3.80
C PHE A 472 17.33 -8.73 -3.84
N ILE A 473 16.86 -9.56 -4.77
CA ILE A 473 17.16 -10.99 -4.86
C ILE A 473 17.75 -11.27 -6.23
N GLN A 474 19.01 -11.70 -6.27
CA GLN A 474 19.73 -12.05 -7.50
C GLN A 474 19.76 -10.89 -8.51
N CYS A 475 19.74 -9.65 -8.04
CA CYS A 475 19.83 -8.47 -8.88
C CYS A 475 21.28 -8.15 -9.25
N THR A 476 21.49 -7.46 -10.37
CA THR A 476 22.76 -6.84 -10.71
C THR A 476 22.76 -5.40 -10.20
N LEU A 477 23.58 -5.11 -9.18
CA LEU A 477 23.77 -3.79 -8.61
C LEU A 477 25.04 -3.19 -9.19
N GLU A 478 24.90 -2.20 -10.07
CA GLU A 478 26.03 -1.54 -10.72
C GLU A 478 26.79 -0.59 -9.77
N ALA A 479 27.95 -0.10 -10.21
CA ALA A 479 28.89 0.66 -9.39
C ALA A 479 28.31 1.91 -8.71
N LEU A 480 27.22 2.47 -9.24
CA LEU A 480 26.57 3.67 -8.71
C LEU A 480 25.91 3.47 -7.33
N VAL A 481 25.63 2.23 -6.91
CA VAL A 481 25.01 1.95 -5.62
C VAL A 481 26.00 2.20 -4.49
N SER A 482 25.64 3.08 -3.55
CA SER A 482 26.50 3.45 -2.42
C SER A 482 26.81 2.24 -1.53
N ALA A 483 27.99 2.22 -0.90
CA ALA A 483 28.41 1.13 -0.01
C ALA A 483 27.41 0.91 1.14
N ASP A 484 26.88 2.00 1.71
CA ASP A 484 25.82 2.00 2.74
C ASP A 484 24.58 1.22 2.30
N GLY A 485 24.29 1.20 0.99
CA GLY A 485 23.16 0.53 0.34
C GLY A 485 21.81 1.23 0.58
N TRP A 486 21.52 1.60 1.82
CA TRP A 486 20.20 2.09 2.25
C TRP A 486 20.30 3.42 2.98
N LEU A 487 19.27 4.26 2.87
CA LEU A 487 19.24 5.61 3.43
C LEU A 487 18.20 5.68 4.57
N PRO A 488 18.54 6.26 5.74
CA PRO A 488 17.56 6.55 6.78
C PRO A 488 16.50 7.55 6.27
N TRP A 489 15.27 7.43 6.75
CA TRP A 489 14.24 8.43 6.46
C TRP A 489 14.44 9.70 7.28
N ASN A 490 14.54 9.56 8.61
CA ASN A 490 14.85 10.63 9.55
C ASN A 490 15.33 10.04 10.88
N GLY A 491 16.60 10.28 11.25
CA GLY A 491 17.21 9.70 12.45
C GLY A 491 17.04 8.18 12.50
N ASP A 492 16.63 7.67 13.66
CA ASP A 492 16.43 6.24 13.90
C ASP A 492 15.01 5.73 13.57
N PHE A 493 14.16 6.57 12.95
CA PHE A 493 12.81 6.17 12.57
C PHE A 493 12.82 4.89 11.72
N ALA A 494 11.98 3.92 12.10
CA ALA A 494 11.78 2.62 11.45
C ALA A 494 12.99 1.66 11.45
N LEU A 495 14.20 2.07 11.87
CA LEU A 495 15.41 1.26 11.68
C LEU A 495 15.37 -0.09 12.42
N SER A 496 14.62 -0.17 13.52
CA SER A 496 14.42 -1.40 14.30
C SER A 496 13.29 -2.30 13.79
N THR A 497 12.40 -1.79 12.94
CA THR A 497 11.13 -2.45 12.54
C THR A 497 11.03 -2.73 11.04
N LEU A 498 11.73 -1.96 10.21
CA LEU A 498 11.80 -2.19 8.76
C LEU A 498 12.51 -3.51 8.44
N TYR A 499 12.28 -4.05 7.23
CA TYR A 499 13.04 -5.17 6.70
C TYR A 499 13.59 -4.85 5.31
N TYR A 500 14.90 -4.57 5.23
CA TYR A 500 15.63 -4.33 3.99
C TYR A 500 16.63 -5.45 3.74
N GLY A 501 16.29 -6.30 2.78
CA GLY A 501 16.97 -7.58 2.53
C GLY A 501 17.70 -7.62 1.20
N GLU A 502 18.91 -8.19 1.19
CA GLU A 502 19.63 -8.54 -0.03
C GLU A 502 19.93 -10.04 -0.06
N TYR A 503 19.88 -10.67 -1.24
CA TYR A 503 20.24 -12.07 -1.42
C TYR A 503 20.92 -12.31 -2.77
N ARG A 504 22.18 -12.76 -2.73
CA ARG A 504 22.96 -13.17 -3.93
C ARG A 504 22.94 -12.15 -5.07
N ASN A 505 22.94 -10.86 -4.74
CA ASN A 505 23.13 -9.81 -5.72
C ASN A 505 24.55 -9.86 -6.29
N THR A 506 24.74 -9.41 -7.53
CA THR A 506 26.03 -9.35 -8.22
C THR A 506 26.31 -7.94 -8.76
N GLY A 507 27.48 -7.71 -9.34
CA GLY A 507 27.88 -6.38 -9.84
C GLY A 507 28.71 -5.58 -8.83
N ALA A 508 29.27 -4.46 -9.28
CA ALA A 508 30.23 -3.67 -8.50
C ALA A 508 29.61 -3.01 -7.24
N GLY A 509 28.30 -2.74 -7.24
CA GLY A 509 27.55 -2.18 -6.12
C GLY A 509 27.01 -3.22 -5.12
N ALA A 510 27.22 -4.52 -5.37
CA ALA A 510 26.65 -5.60 -4.55
C ALA A 510 27.47 -5.99 -3.33
N ASN A 511 28.63 -5.37 -3.08
CA ASN A 511 29.41 -5.67 -1.87
C ASN A 511 28.66 -5.20 -0.62
N THR A 512 28.29 -6.15 0.24
CA THR A 512 27.49 -5.88 1.43
C THR A 512 28.31 -5.53 2.68
N THR A 513 29.64 -5.61 2.62
CA THR A 513 30.54 -5.37 3.76
C THR A 513 30.43 -3.95 4.33
N GLY A 514 30.09 -2.97 3.48
CA GLY A 514 29.91 -1.57 3.86
C GLY A 514 28.46 -1.18 4.16
N ARG A 515 27.51 -2.12 4.16
CA ARG A 515 26.10 -1.81 4.36
C ARG A 515 25.85 -1.28 5.76
N VAL A 516 24.84 -0.43 5.86
CA VAL A 516 24.32 0.01 7.15
C VAL A 516 23.95 -1.20 8.04
N PRO A 517 24.24 -1.14 9.35
CA PRO A 517 24.11 -2.30 10.24
C PRO A 517 22.65 -2.72 10.50
N TRP A 518 21.70 -1.84 10.19
CA TRP A 518 20.27 -2.11 10.25
C TRP A 518 19.71 -2.71 8.95
N SER A 519 20.52 -2.98 7.93
CA SER A 519 20.09 -3.81 6.78
C SER A 519 20.25 -5.31 7.09
N SER A 520 19.71 -6.17 6.22
CA SER A 520 19.69 -7.62 6.41
C SER A 520 20.20 -8.37 5.18
N GLN A 521 20.87 -9.50 5.40
CA GLN A 521 21.04 -10.52 4.37
C GLN A 521 19.92 -11.55 4.56
N ILE A 522 19.19 -11.86 3.49
CA ILE A 522 18.10 -12.84 3.57
C ILE A 522 18.73 -14.24 3.74
N PRO A 523 18.38 -15.02 4.77
CA PRO A 523 18.84 -16.40 4.89
C PRO A 523 18.34 -17.24 3.70
N GLY A 524 19.19 -18.14 3.21
CA GLY A 524 18.91 -18.90 1.98
C GLY A 524 17.67 -19.78 2.09
N GLU A 525 17.41 -20.32 3.29
CA GLU A 525 16.24 -21.12 3.65
C GLU A 525 14.92 -20.33 3.65
N HIS A 526 15.00 -18.99 3.64
CA HIS A 526 13.83 -18.12 3.72
C HIS A 526 13.57 -17.32 2.44
N VAL A 527 14.46 -17.40 1.44
CA VAL A 527 14.33 -16.63 0.19
C VAL A 527 12.99 -16.90 -0.52
N ASN A 528 12.45 -18.13 -0.42
CA ASN A 528 11.21 -18.52 -1.06
C ASN A 528 9.97 -17.84 -0.49
N SER A 529 10.04 -17.20 0.68
CA SER A 529 9.00 -16.30 1.17
C SER A 529 8.73 -15.14 0.20
N TYR A 530 9.74 -14.77 -0.58
CA TYR A 530 9.67 -13.76 -1.62
C TYR A 530 9.60 -14.35 -3.03
N SER A 531 9.05 -15.56 -3.18
CA SER A 531 8.70 -16.09 -4.52
C SER A 531 7.37 -15.49 -5.00
N VAL A 532 7.16 -15.45 -6.31
CA VAL A 532 5.89 -14.98 -6.92
C VAL A 532 4.68 -15.72 -6.32
N GLN A 533 4.79 -17.03 -6.08
CA GLN A 533 3.75 -17.83 -5.44
C GLN A 533 3.50 -17.41 -3.99
N ASN A 534 4.54 -17.32 -3.15
CA ASN A 534 4.32 -17.06 -1.73
C ASN A 534 3.96 -15.60 -1.45
N PHE A 535 4.63 -14.68 -2.12
CA PHE A 535 4.51 -13.24 -1.86
C PHE A 535 3.21 -12.63 -2.40
N ILE A 536 2.84 -12.97 -3.65
CA ILE A 536 1.67 -12.39 -4.33
C ILE A 536 0.65 -13.44 -4.81
N GLN A 537 0.80 -14.71 -4.44
CA GLN A 537 -0.09 -15.79 -4.90
C GLN A 537 -0.18 -15.88 -6.42
N GLY A 538 0.92 -15.54 -7.12
CA GLY A 538 0.92 -15.39 -8.57
C GLY A 538 0.55 -16.65 -9.34
N ASP A 539 0.76 -17.83 -8.75
CA ASP A 539 0.32 -19.13 -9.28
C ASP A 539 -1.21 -19.23 -9.44
N GLN A 540 -1.99 -18.38 -8.76
CA GLN A 540 -3.45 -18.39 -8.80
C GLN A 540 -4.05 -17.48 -9.88
N TRP A 541 -3.31 -16.48 -10.36
CA TRP A 541 -3.87 -15.42 -11.22
C TRP A 541 -2.97 -14.97 -12.38
N ILE A 542 -1.68 -15.31 -12.36
CA ILE A 542 -0.78 -15.10 -13.49
C ILE A 542 -0.84 -16.34 -14.38
N SER A 543 -1.38 -16.19 -15.59
CA SER A 543 -1.48 -17.30 -16.53
C SER A 543 -0.09 -17.71 -17.04
N THR A 544 0.20 -19.01 -17.00
CA THR A 544 1.41 -19.61 -17.57
C THR A 544 1.24 -20.05 -19.03
N SER A 545 0.01 -19.97 -19.55
CA SER A 545 -0.31 -20.33 -20.93
C SER A 545 0.11 -19.20 -21.86
N SER A 546 1.19 -19.43 -22.61
CA SER A 546 1.61 -18.56 -23.73
C SER A 546 0.67 -18.71 -24.92
#